data_AF-A0A3M9NDC3-F1
#
_entry.id   AF-A0A3M9NDC3-F1
#
_cell.length_a   1.000
_cell.length_b   1.000
_cell.length_c   1.000
_cell.angle_alpha   90.00
_cell.angle_beta   90.00
_cell.angle_gamma   90.00
#
_symmetry.space_group_name_H-M   'P 1'
#
loop_
_entity.id
_entity.type
_entity.pdbx_description
1 polymer ?
#
loop_
_entity_poly.entity_id
_entity_poly.type
_entity_poly.pdbx_seq_one_letter_code
_entity_poly.pdbx_strand_id
1 'polypeptide(L)'
;MYIQQIYTDCLSEASYFISSNGEAAVIDPIRDPDFYLQIARDNNSVIKYIFETHFHADFISGHLELANQTNATIIFGPSTKANFSFHMAKDGEEFKIGNISVEAVHTPGHTIESTCYLLKNEQGKPYCIFTGDTLFVGDVGRPDLSSGNLSKEKLASILFDSIQNKLMPLQDDIIVYPAHGPGSSCGKNIGPQTQSTIGNERQTNYAMQLQSKEDFIKSVTSDLSEPPPYFSINAKINKEGYSNLDNIKSKSLRPLTLEEFKEKINGNAIVLDTRNAEDFTNGFIPGSLFIGLKGRFAEWAGIILPFDKPMLLITEEGKEEETVIRLARVGFENVAGYLRGGFETWKNAGEDIDLVISVDADELAMDIPFDSRLTVVDVRRMNEFAEGHVENAINIPLNDMIDVAQIAQLEEDQNLYIHCQSGYRSVIAASLLKQQGYHNLRNVSGGWLKIKEQKDIKTEKEGTVLN
;
A
#
# COMPACT_ATOMS: atom_id res chain seq x y z
N MET A 1 16.75 20.01 18.20
CA MET A 1 15.75 18.98 17.85
C MET A 1 15.40 19.10 16.38
N TYR A 2 15.45 18.00 15.64
CA TYR A 2 15.09 17.88 14.22
C TYR A 2 14.08 16.74 14.07
N ILE A 3 13.04 16.95 13.26
CA ILE A 3 12.03 15.95 12.93
C ILE A 3 11.77 16.05 11.42
N GLN A 4 11.81 14.92 10.73
CA GLN A 4 11.50 14.82 9.31
C GLN A 4 10.50 13.70 9.09
N GLN A 5 9.36 14.04 8.49
CA GLN A 5 8.43 13.07 7.93
C GLN A 5 8.94 12.57 6.58
N ILE A 6 8.78 11.28 6.35
CA ILE A 6 9.26 10.56 5.17
C ILE A 6 8.06 9.80 4.66
N TYR A 7 7.50 10.27 3.54
CA TYR A 7 6.21 9.78 3.04
C TYR A 7 6.40 8.91 1.80
N THR A 8 5.88 7.67 1.86
CA THR A 8 5.95 6.70 0.77
C THR A 8 4.63 6.70 0.00
N ASP A 9 4.51 7.58 -1.00
CA ASP A 9 3.26 7.82 -1.76
C ASP A 9 2.55 6.55 -2.25
N CYS A 10 3.30 5.53 -2.70
CA CYS A 10 2.70 4.31 -3.26
C CYS A 10 2.04 3.40 -2.21
N LEU A 11 2.36 3.58 -0.93
CA LEU A 11 1.77 2.86 0.21
C LEU A 11 0.91 3.79 1.08
N SER A 12 0.96 5.10 0.84
CA SER A 12 0.38 6.12 1.71
C SER A 12 0.91 6.05 3.15
N GLU A 13 2.15 5.57 3.32
CA GLU A 13 2.84 5.33 4.60
C GLU A 13 3.72 6.53 4.98
N ALA A 14 3.85 6.78 6.27
CA ALA A 14 4.65 7.85 6.86
C ALA A 14 5.56 7.30 7.96
N SER A 15 6.86 7.42 7.74
CA SER A 15 7.90 7.16 8.73
C SER A 15 8.53 8.46 9.19
N TYR A 16 9.19 8.42 10.35
CA TYR A 16 9.71 9.63 10.98
C TYR A 16 11.15 9.46 11.42
N PHE A 17 12.01 10.40 11.01
CA PHE A 17 13.36 10.53 11.52
C PHE A 17 13.42 11.65 12.55
N ILE A 18 13.96 11.37 13.74
CA ILE A 18 14.06 12.30 14.86
C ILE A 18 15.51 12.37 15.28
N SER A 19 16.08 13.57 15.45
CA SER A 19 17.43 13.72 16.01
C SER A 19 17.58 14.89 16.98
N SER A 20 18.50 14.71 17.92
CA SER A 20 18.90 15.73 18.89
C SER A 20 20.29 15.42 19.41
N ASN A 21 21.17 16.43 19.39
CA ASN A 21 22.53 16.38 19.97
C ASN A 21 23.32 15.10 19.64
N GLY A 22 23.38 14.72 18.35
CA GLY A 22 24.16 13.56 17.88
C GLY A 22 23.50 12.19 18.07
N GLU A 23 22.32 12.10 18.68
CA GLU A 23 21.52 10.88 18.75
C GLU A 23 20.27 11.01 17.87
N ALA A 24 19.81 9.89 17.31
CA ALA A 24 18.62 9.80 16.49
C ALA A 24 17.77 8.58 16.80
N ALA A 25 16.51 8.64 16.37
CA ALA A 25 15.61 7.49 16.30
C ALA A 25 14.79 7.54 15.01
N VAL A 26 14.32 6.38 14.58
CA VAL A 26 13.39 6.24 13.46
C VAL A 26 12.11 5.59 13.96
N ILE A 27 10.96 6.06 13.48
CA ILE A 27 9.64 5.48 13.77
C ILE A 27 9.10 4.88 12.47
N ASP A 28 8.66 3.62 12.55
CA ASP A 28 8.03 2.83 11.49
C ASP A 28 8.82 2.84 10.17
N PRO A 29 10.13 2.53 10.15
CA PRO A 29 10.92 2.57 8.92
C PRO A 29 10.35 1.67 7.81
N ILE A 30 10.37 2.13 6.55
CA ILE A 30 10.19 1.25 5.39
C ILE A 30 11.37 0.30 5.22
N ARG A 31 11.17 -0.78 4.44
CA ARG A 31 12.17 -1.83 4.23
C ARG A 31 13.57 -1.35 3.79
N ASP A 32 13.62 -0.24 3.05
CA ASP A 32 14.87 0.32 2.51
C ASP A 32 15.49 1.31 3.52
N PRO A 33 16.68 1.00 4.09
CA PRO A 33 17.26 1.75 5.19
C PRO A 33 18.05 2.98 4.73
N ASP A 34 18.44 3.03 3.45
CA ASP A 34 19.52 3.92 2.97
C ASP A 34 19.16 5.39 3.16
N PHE A 35 17.89 5.72 3.01
CA PHE A 35 17.38 7.06 3.22
C PHE A 35 17.56 7.53 4.67
N TYR A 36 17.25 6.68 5.65
CA TYR A 36 17.44 7.01 7.07
C TYR A 36 18.92 7.14 7.43
N LEU A 37 19.76 6.26 6.89
CA LEU A 37 21.21 6.29 7.09
C LEU A 37 21.85 7.54 6.47
N GLN A 38 21.32 8.02 5.35
CA GLN A 38 21.75 9.28 4.74
C GLN A 38 21.35 10.47 5.62
N ILE A 39 20.09 10.53 6.08
CA ILE A 39 19.64 11.61 6.98
C ILE A 39 20.47 11.64 8.28
N ALA A 40 20.77 10.47 8.84
CA ALA A 40 21.58 10.36 10.05
C ALA A 40 22.98 10.94 9.85
N ARG A 41 23.63 10.63 8.72
CA ARG A 41 24.94 11.18 8.33
C ARG A 41 24.88 12.69 8.14
N ASP A 42 23.88 13.19 7.42
CA ASP A 42 23.72 14.62 7.15
C ASP A 42 23.47 15.42 8.44
N ASN A 43 22.84 14.80 9.45
CA ASN A 43 22.60 15.38 10.77
C ASN A 43 23.71 15.09 11.80
N ASN A 44 24.82 14.44 11.40
CA ASN A 44 25.90 13.99 12.31
C ASN A 44 25.36 13.26 13.55
N SER A 45 24.42 12.33 13.32
CA SER A 45 23.70 11.63 14.38
C SER A 45 23.78 10.12 14.22
N VAL A 46 23.69 9.40 15.35
CA VAL A 46 23.67 7.94 15.40
C VAL A 46 22.26 7.47 15.74
N ILE A 47 21.70 6.59 14.89
CA ILE A 47 20.40 5.98 15.14
C ILE A 47 20.56 4.99 16.30
N LYS A 48 19.87 5.27 17.40
CA LYS A 48 19.94 4.51 18.66
C LYS A 48 18.71 3.65 18.88
N TYR A 49 17.55 4.13 18.42
CA TYR A 49 16.28 3.45 18.56
C TYR A 49 15.53 3.37 17.24
N ILE A 50 14.85 2.26 17.06
CA ILE A 50 13.87 2.06 16.00
C ILE A 50 12.56 1.74 16.71
N PHE A 51 11.60 2.65 16.65
CA PHE A 51 10.30 2.47 17.26
C PHE A 51 9.33 1.93 16.22
N GLU A 52 8.73 0.80 16.53
CA GLU A 52 7.60 0.27 15.77
C GLU A 52 6.33 0.56 16.56
N THR A 53 5.37 1.22 15.92
CA THR A 53 4.08 1.51 16.54
C THR A 53 3.24 0.24 16.65
N HIS A 54 3.34 -0.66 15.68
CA HIS A 54 2.63 -1.95 15.62
C HIS A 54 3.27 -2.88 14.58
N PHE A 55 2.80 -4.12 14.47
CA PHE A 55 3.14 -4.94 13.30
C PHE A 55 2.34 -4.48 12.08
N HIS A 56 3.01 -3.75 11.18
CA HIS A 56 2.43 -3.28 9.92
C HIS A 56 1.92 -4.46 9.08
N ALA A 57 0.76 -4.26 8.46
CA ALA A 57 0.13 -5.28 7.61
C ALA A 57 0.28 -4.94 6.12
N ASP A 58 0.44 -3.70 5.76
CA ASP A 58 0.41 -3.23 4.36
C ASP A 58 1.81 -3.13 3.73
N PHE A 59 2.87 -3.21 4.54
CA PHE A 59 4.27 -3.27 4.09
C PHE A 59 5.15 -4.09 5.04
N ILE A 60 6.36 -4.41 4.59
CA ILE A 60 7.42 -5.00 5.41
C ILE A 60 8.26 -3.86 5.98
N SER A 61 8.23 -3.69 7.30
CA SER A 61 9.04 -2.66 7.96
C SER A 61 10.52 -2.94 7.79
N GLY A 62 11.36 -1.91 7.82
CA GLY A 62 12.83 -1.98 7.78
C GLY A 62 13.50 -2.12 9.15
N HIS A 63 12.76 -2.41 10.23
CA HIS A 63 13.34 -2.49 11.57
C HIS A 63 14.54 -3.43 11.70
N LEU A 64 14.49 -4.62 11.08
CA LEU A 64 15.62 -5.56 11.13
C LEU A 64 16.79 -5.09 10.27
N GLU A 65 16.50 -4.51 9.12
CA GLU A 65 17.50 -4.00 8.19
C GLU A 65 18.29 -2.85 8.84
N LEU A 66 17.56 -1.86 9.37
CA LEU A 66 18.15 -0.71 10.02
C LEU A 66 18.88 -1.08 11.32
N ALA A 67 18.34 -2.01 12.12
CA ALA A 67 19.01 -2.51 13.32
C ALA A 67 20.32 -3.23 12.98
N ASN A 68 20.34 -4.06 11.93
CA ASN A 68 21.54 -4.78 11.50
C ASN A 68 22.66 -3.81 11.05
N GLN A 69 22.30 -2.70 10.39
CA GLN A 69 23.28 -1.73 9.90
C GLN A 69 23.75 -0.72 10.96
N THR A 70 22.97 -0.49 12.02
CA THR A 70 23.23 0.57 13.02
C THR A 70 23.51 0.07 14.43
N ASN A 71 23.15 -1.19 14.73
CA ASN A 71 23.00 -1.73 16.09
C ASN A 71 21.96 -0.98 16.95
N ALA A 72 21.06 -0.22 16.34
CA ALA A 72 19.96 0.44 17.05
C ALA A 72 19.03 -0.61 17.70
N THR A 73 18.50 -0.27 18.87
CA THR A 73 17.54 -1.14 19.56
C THR A 73 16.16 -0.99 18.94
N ILE A 74 15.58 -2.09 18.50
CA ILE A 74 14.18 -2.15 18.07
C ILE A 74 13.29 -2.11 19.31
N ILE A 75 12.31 -1.20 19.31
CA ILE A 75 11.37 -0.97 20.39
C ILE A 75 9.97 -1.30 19.88
N PHE A 76 9.26 -2.15 20.62
CA PHE A 76 7.85 -2.45 20.41
C PHE A 76 7.07 -2.29 21.71
N GLY A 77 5.76 -2.07 21.60
CA GLY A 77 4.86 -1.93 22.73
C GLY A 77 4.63 -3.19 23.56
N PRO A 78 3.84 -3.06 24.64
CA PRO A 78 3.39 -4.19 25.45
C PRO A 78 2.67 -5.28 24.63
N SER A 79 2.73 -6.53 25.10
CA SER A 79 2.08 -7.70 24.48
C SER A 79 2.66 -8.19 23.14
N THR A 80 3.72 -7.56 22.66
CA THR A 80 4.44 -7.96 21.44
C THR A 80 5.05 -9.35 21.57
N LYS A 81 4.91 -10.17 20.52
CA LYS A 81 5.55 -11.47 20.38
C LYS A 81 6.18 -11.57 19.01
N ALA A 82 7.51 -11.64 18.95
CA ALA A 82 8.27 -11.73 17.70
C ALA A 82 9.34 -12.82 17.77
N ASN A 83 9.88 -13.24 16.62
CA ASN A 83 10.94 -14.24 16.53
C ASN A 83 12.35 -13.63 16.44
N PHE A 84 12.48 -12.33 16.70
CA PHE A 84 13.74 -11.58 16.73
C PHE A 84 13.91 -10.86 18.06
N SER A 85 15.11 -10.30 18.30
CA SER A 85 15.40 -9.54 19.52
C SER A 85 14.86 -8.12 19.41
N PHE A 86 14.14 -7.68 20.44
CA PHE A 86 13.64 -6.32 20.58
C PHE A 86 13.49 -6.00 22.07
N HIS A 87 13.35 -4.71 22.38
CA HIS A 87 12.95 -4.24 23.70
C HIS A 87 11.44 -4.06 23.75
N MET A 88 10.78 -4.81 24.62
CA MET A 88 9.34 -4.66 24.87
C MET A 88 9.13 -3.52 25.87
N ALA A 89 8.76 -2.35 25.33
CA ALA A 89 8.48 -1.16 26.12
C ALA A 89 7.29 -1.37 27.05
N LYS A 90 7.37 -0.76 28.23
CA LYS A 90 6.22 -0.62 29.13
C LYS A 90 5.47 0.66 28.79
N ASP A 91 4.17 0.68 29.06
CA ASP A 91 3.38 1.92 29.04
C ASP A 91 4.01 2.95 30.00
N GLY A 92 4.24 4.16 29.51
CA GLY A 92 4.94 5.25 30.19
C GLY A 92 6.46 5.16 30.22
N GLU A 93 7.09 4.19 29.53
CA GLU A 93 8.55 4.08 29.48
C GLU A 93 9.17 5.19 28.62
N GLU A 94 10.20 5.86 29.15
CA GLU A 94 10.89 6.95 28.47
C GLU A 94 12.24 6.53 27.87
N PHE A 95 12.48 6.95 26.63
CA PHE A 95 13.70 6.72 25.86
C PHE A 95 14.37 8.06 25.55
N LYS A 96 15.63 8.23 25.96
CA LYS A 96 16.40 9.48 25.75
C LYS A 96 17.10 9.50 24.40
N ILE A 97 16.90 10.56 23.63
CA ILE A 97 17.58 10.84 22.35
C ILE A 97 18.23 12.22 22.50
N GLY A 98 19.52 12.25 22.83
CA GLY A 98 20.25 13.48 23.12
C GLY A 98 19.54 14.31 24.20
N ASN A 99 19.08 15.51 23.84
CA ASN A 99 18.41 16.41 24.79
C ASN A 99 16.89 16.20 24.90
N ILE A 100 16.29 15.33 24.08
CA ILE A 100 14.83 15.07 24.08
C ILE A 100 14.52 13.67 24.60
N SER A 101 13.25 13.35 24.80
CA SER A 101 12.80 11.98 25.09
C SER A 101 11.53 11.61 24.36
N VAL A 102 11.35 10.31 24.15
CA VAL A 102 10.13 9.71 23.62
C VAL A 102 9.55 8.80 24.70
N GLU A 103 8.28 8.98 25.03
CA GLU A 103 7.52 8.14 25.95
C GLU A 103 6.64 7.15 25.17
N ALA A 104 6.70 5.87 25.49
CA ALA A 104 5.79 4.86 24.94
C ALA A 104 4.42 4.95 25.60
N VAL A 105 3.36 5.13 24.81
CA VAL A 105 1.98 5.23 25.27
C VAL A 105 1.20 4.06 24.66
N HIS A 106 0.87 3.05 25.47
CA HIS A 106 0.21 1.84 24.97
C HIS A 106 -1.24 2.18 24.58
N THR A 107 -1.55 2.00 23.29
CA THR A 107 -2.83 2.37 22.68
C THR A 107 -3.37 1.23 21.82
N PRO A 108 -3.68 0.07 22.43
CA PRO A 108 -4.22 -1.07 21.70
C PRO A 108 -5.55 -0.70 21.03
N GLY A 109 -5.85 -1.33 19.90
CA GLY A 109 -7.09 -1.07 19.17
C GLY A 109 -7.00 -1.52 17.72
N HIS A 110 -6.13 -0.86 16.96
CA HIS A 110 -5.78 -1.30 15.60
C HIS A 110 -5.12 -2.70 15.64
N THR A 111 -4.09 -2.81 16.49
CA THR A 111 -3.54 -4.09 16.95
C THR A 111 -3.42 -4.09 18.48
N ILE A 112 -3.10 -5.23 19.09
CA ILE A 112 -3.00 -5.35 20.56
C ILE A 112 -1.70 -4.76 21.12
N GLU A 113 -0.64 -4.75 20.33
CA GLU A 113 0.64 -4.15 20.69
C GLU A 113 0.76 -2.66 20.29
N SER A 114 -0.23 -2.13 19.55
CA SER A 114 -0.27 -0.74 19.09
C SER A 114 0.12 0.24 20.19
N THR A 115 1.13 1.07 19.90
CA THR A 115 1.74 2.01 20.83
C THR A 115 2.01 3.32 20.12
N CYS A 116 1.48 4.41 20.68
CA CYS A 116 1.85 5.75 20.28
C CYS A 116 3.16 6.17 20.97
N TYR A 117 3.93 7.05 20.34
CA TYR A 117 5.18 7.57 20.88
C TYR A 117 5.09 9.07 21.10
N LEU A 118 5.06 9.51 22.36
CA LEU A 118 4.94 10.91 22.75
C LEU A 118 6.33 11.54 22.90
N LEU A 119 6.68 12.45 21.99
CA LEU A 119 7.93 13.18 22.05
C LEU A 119 7.82 14.36 23.02
N LYS A 120 8.76 14.43 23.96
CA LYS A 120 8.98 15.55 24.87
C LYS A 120 10.22 16.32 24.46
N ASN A 121 10.09 17.64 24.39
CA ASN A 121 11.20 18.54 24.04
C ASN A 121 12.25 18.62 25.16
N GLU A 122 13.25 19.49 24.98
CA GLU A 122 14.38 19.64 25.90
C GLU A 122 13.98 20.13 27.30
N GLN A 123 12.80 20.76 27.44
CA GLN A 123 12.22 21.17 28.71
C GLN A 123 11.32 20.08 29.34
N GLY A 124 11.25 18.90 28.73
CA GLY A 124 10.38 17.81 29.18
C GLY A 124 8.90 18.02 28.90
N LYS A 125 8.53 19.00 28.05
CA LYS A 125 7.14 19.26 27.68
C LYS A 125 6.76 18.41 26.46
N PRO A 126 5.58 17.78 26.43
CA PRO A 126 5.04 17.15 25.24
C PRO A 126 5.04 18.12 24.05
N TYR A 127 5.45 17.64 22.87
CA TYR A 127 5.58 18.45 21.66
C TYR A 127 4.78 17.86 20.49
N CYS A 128 4.99 16.57 20.21
CA CYS A 128 4.23 15.84 19.20
C CYS A 128 4.03 14.39 19.64
N ILE A 129 3.05 13.72 19.03
CA ILE A 129 2.79 12.30 19.24
C ILE A 129 2.73 11.59 17.90
N PHE A 130 3.50 10.51 17.80
CA PHE A 130 3.45 9.60 16.66
C PHE A 130 2.42 8.53 16.95
N THR A 131 1.31 8.55 16.22
CA THR A 131 0.10 7.79 16.57
C THR A 131 0.01 6.43 15.90
N GLY A 132 0.96 6.11 15.01
CA GLY A 132 0.88 4.90 14.18
C GLY A 132 -0.47 4.86 13.48
N ASP A 133 -1.10 3.69 13.55
CA ASP A 133 -2.46 3.46 13.04
C ASP A 133 -3.53 3.54 14.15
N THR A 134 -3.20 4.10 15.33
CA THR A 134 -4.23 4.33 16.37
C THR A 134 -5.16 5.49 16.00
N LEU A 135 -4.58 6.58 15.49
CA LEU A 135 -5.28 7.82 15.14
C LEU A 135 -4.69 8.39 13.86
N PHE A 136 -5.54 8.64 12.87
CA PHE A 136 -5.20 9.33 11.62
C PHE A 136 -5.76 10.75 11.62
N VAL A 137 -5.45 11.52 10.57
CA VAL A 137 -6.14 12.79 10.32
C VAL A 137 -7.57 12.52 9.89
N GLY A 138 -8.55 12.85 10.74
CA GLY A 138 -9.97 12.69 10.48
C GLY A 138 -10.53 11.26 10.60
N ASP A 139 -9.69 10.28 10.96
CA ASP A 139 -10.08 8.87 11.07
C ASP A 139 -9.26 8.12 12.13
N VAL A 140 -9.50 6.82 12.30
CA VAL A 140 -8.73 5.90 13.16
C VAL A 140 -8.40 4.59 12.42
N GLY A 141 -7.47 3.81 12.97
CA GLY A 141 -7.16 2.48 12.46
C GLY A 141 -8.37 1.56 12.48
N ARG A 142 -8.53 0.81 11.40
CA ARG A 142 -9.53 -0.25 11.33
C ARG A 142 -9.26 -1.33 12.39
N PRO A 143 -10.28 -1.83 13.11
CA PRO A 143 -10.11 -2.77 14.22
C PRO A 143 -10.36 -4.23 13.80
N ASP A 144 -10.19 -4.58 12.53
CA ASP A 144 -10.48 -5.91 11.98
C ASP A 144 -9.27 -6.57 11.32
N LEU A 145 -8.07 -5.98 11.48
CA LEU A 145 -6.82 -6.64 11.12
C LEU A 145 -6.38 -7.63 12.21
N SER A 146 -5.75 -8.72 11.77
CA SER A 146 -5.50 -9.95 12.55
C SER A 146 -4.84 -9.68 13.91
N SER A 147 -5.64 -9.71 14.98
CA SER A 147 -5.19 -9.65 16.38
C SER A 147 -5.47 -10.98 17.11
N GLY A 148 -5.30 -12.10 16.42
CA GLY A 148 -5.63 -13.43 16.93
C GLY A 148 -7.14 -13.70 16.92
N ASN A 149 -7.73 -14.04 18.08
CA ASN A 149 -9.11 -14.52 18.21
C ASN A 149 -10.14 -13.43 18.62
N LEU A 150 -9.76 -12.15 18.55
CA LEU A 150 -10.65 -11.05 18.94
C LEU A 150 -11.55 -10.65 17.78
N SER A 151 -12.82 -10.35 18.08
CA SER A 151 -13.73 -9.78 17.08
C SER A 151 -13.41 -8.30 16.85
N LYS A 152 -13.84 -7.77 15.69
CA LYS A 152 -13.64 -6.36 15.35
C LYS A 152 -14.31 -5.41 16.33
N GLU A 153 -15.47 -5.78 16.88
CA GLU A 153 -16.18 -4.99 17.89
C GLU A 153 -15.40 -4.95 19.20
N LYS A 154 -14.73 -6.05 19.55
CA LYS A 154 -13.88 -6.10 20.74
C LYS A 154 -12.65 -5.22 20.59
N LEU A 155 -12.01 -5.24 19.43
CA LEU A 155 -10.89 -4.35 19.12
C LEU A 155 -11.32 -2.88 19.07
N ALA A 156 -12.46 -2.56 18.47
CA ALA A 156 -13.04 -1.22 18.49
C ALA A 156 -13.33 -0.73 19.92
N SER A 157 -13.83 -1.62 20.78
CA SER A 157 -14.05 -1.32 22.20
C SER A 157 -12.76 -0.95 22.94
N ILE A 158 -11.66 -1.64 22.63
CA ILE A 158 -10.33 -1.37 23.19
C ILE A 158 -9.76 -0.07 22.61
N LEU A 159 -9.91 0.16 21.30
CA LEU A 159 -9.50 1.39 20.64
C LEU A 159 -10.18 2.63 21.25
N PHE A 160 -11.48 2.54 21.55
CA PHE A 160 -12.20 3.60 22.25
C PHE A 160 -11.52 3.93 23.60
N ASP A 161 -11.17 2.91 24.39
CA ASP A 161 -10.51 3.12 25.68
C ASP A 161 -9.13 3.76 25.51
N SER A 162 -8.37 3.37 24.48
CA SER A 162 -7.09 3.98 24.15
C SER A 162 -7.23 5.47 23.80
N ILE A 163 -8.16 5.82 22.92
CA ILE A 163 -8.40 7.21 22.53
C ILE A 163 -8.83 8.04 23.74
N GLN A 164 -9.84 7.58 24.49
CA GLN A 164 -10.42 8.35 25.59
C GLN A 164 -9.46 8.51 26.78
N ASN A 165 -8.67 7.48 27.11
CA ASN A 165 -7.81 7.51 28.30
C ASN A 165 -6.40 8.03 28.01
N LYS A 166 -5.91 7.93 26.77
CA LYS A 166 -4.52 8.27 26.43
C LYS A 166 -4.38 9.49 25.52
N LEU A 167 -5.25 9.65 24.53
CA LEU A 167 -5.12 10.71 23.53
C LEU A 167 -5.98 11.94 23.87
N MET A 168 -7.23 11.74 24.32
CA MET A 168 -8.12 12.84 24.71
C MET A 168 -7.54 13.77 25.80
N PRO A 169 -6.81 13.28 26.83
CA PRO A 169 -6.22 14.14 27.87
C PRO A 169 -5.04 15.01 27.41
N LEU A 170 -4.51 14.78 26.21
CA LEU A 170 -3.38 15.54 25.67
C LEU A 170 -3.77 16.99 25.35
N GLN A 171 -2.78 17.88 25.39
CA GLN A 171 -2.95 19.30 25.10
C GLN A 171 -3.21 19.53 23.61
N ASP A 172 -4.03 20.53 23.30
CA ASP A 172 -4.54 20.79 21.95
C ASP A 172 -3.44 21.11 20.93
N ASP A 173 -2.33 21.69 21.38
CA ASP A 173 -1.18 22.09 20.57
C ASP A 173 -0.23 20.95 20.24
N ILE A 174 -0.43 19.75 20.79
CA ILE A 174 0.38 18.57 20.46
C ILE A 174 0.10 18.15 19.01
N ILE A 175 1.17 18.13 18.21
CA ILE A 175 1.13 17.73 16.80
C ILE A 175 0.90 16.21 16.72
N VAL A 176 0.01 15.78 15.82
CA VAL A 176 -0.30 14.37 15.55
C VAL A 176 0.38 13.93 14.27
N TYR A 177 1.17 12.87 14.37
CA TYR A 177 1.91 12.24 13.28
C TYR A 177 1.49 10.76 13.10
N PRO A 178 0.53 10.47 12.22
CA PRO A 178 0.09 9.10 11.96
C PRO A 178 1.09 8.30 11.11
N ALA A 179 0.98 6.96 11.07
CA ALA A 179 1.78 6.13 10.17
C ALA A 179 1.19 6.03 8.76
N HIS A 180 -0.07 6.44 8.54
CA HIS A 180 -0.69 6.44 7.22
C HIS A 180 -1.47 7.73 6.91
N GLY A 181 -1.60 8.00 5.62
CA GLY A 181 -2.31 9.16 5.07
C GLY A 181 -3.31 8.81 3.96
N PRO A 182 -3.68 9.78 3.11
CA PRO A 182 -4.72 9.64 2.10
C PRO A 182 -4.51 8.42 1.21
N GLY A 183 -5.55 7.59 1.07
CA GLY A 183 -5.56 6.43 0.18
C GLY A 183 -5.01 5.13 0.76
N SER A 184 -4.56 5.10 2.03
CA SER A 184 -4.25 3.84 2.71
C SER A 184 -5.50 3.00 2.96
N SER A 185 -5.35 1.67 2.93
CA SER A 185 -6.41 0.70 3.25
C SER A 185 -6.47 0.34 4.76
N CYS A 186 -5.62 0.97 5.58
CA CYS A 186 -5.60 0.81 7.04
C CYS A 186 -6.63 1.69 7.77
N GLY A 187 -7.19 2.70 7.09
CA GLY A 187 -8.30 3.52 7.57
C GLY A 187 -9.48 3.50 6.59
N LYS A 188 -10.66 3.93 7.05
CA LYS A 188 -11.88 3.98 6.23
C LYS A 188 -11.86 5.19 5.29
N ASN A 189 -11.56 6.38 5.82
CA ASN A 189 -11.64 7.68 5.16
C ASN A 189 -10.58 8.66 5.70
N ILE A 190 -9.30 8.31 5.56
CA ILE A 190 -8.19 9.16 6.02
C ILE A 190 -8.21 10.50 5.28
N GLY A 191 -8.19 11.60 6.04
CA GLY A 191 -8.23 12.96 5.53
C GLY A 191 -7.00 13.33 4.69
N PRO A 192 -7.07 14.44 3.91
CA PRO A 192 -6.10 14.79 2.87
C PRO A 192 -4.73 15.25 3.38
N GLN A 193 -4.54 15.40 4.69
CA GLN A 193 -3.30 15.91 5.30
C GLN A 193 -2.50 14.76 5.94
N THR A 194 -1.17 14.93 6.02
CA THR A 194 -0.26 13.93 6.60
C THR A 194 0.08 14.18 8.07
N GLN A 195 -0.45 15.24 8.66
CA GLN A 195 -0.31 15.60 10.08
C GLN A 195 -1.49 16.45 10.54
N SER A 196 -1.72 16.52 11.85
CA SER A 196 -2.77 17.34 12.47
C SER A 196 -2.34 17.79 13.88
N THR A 197 -3.30 18.16 14.73
CA THR A 197 -3.10 18.42 16.16
C THR A 197 -4.20 17.75 16.97
N ILE A 198 -3.94 17.44 18.24
CA ILE A 198 -4.96 16.87 19.15
C ILE A 198 -6.20 17.79 19.22
N GLY A 199 -6.00 19.11 19.22
CA GLY A 199 -7.10 20.08 19.24
C GLY A 199 -7.97 20.01 17.98
N ASN A 200 -7.36 19.90 16.80
CA ASN A 200 -8.10 19.76 15.54
C ASN A 200 -8.83 18.42 15.47
N GLU A 201 -8.16 17.31 15.78
CA GLU A 201 -8.81 15.98 15.77
C GLU A 201 -9.98 15.93 16.77
N ARG A 202 -9.86 16.53 17.95
CA ARG A 202 -10.99 16.62 18.88
C ARG A 202 -12.19 17.40 18.32
N GLN A 203 -11.95 18.37 17.43
CA GLN A 203 -13.01 19.18 16.81
C GLN A 203 -13.63 18.50 15.58
N THR A 204 -12.84 17.76 14.80
CA THR A 204 -13.24 17.31 13.46
C THR A 204 -13.28 15.79 13.28
N ASN A 205 -12.51 15.04 14.05
CA ASN A 205 -12.43 13.57 13.92
C ASN A 205 -13.62 12.93 14.65
N TYR A 206 -14.41 12.14 13.93
CA TYR A 206 -15.59 11.49 14.47
C TYR A 206 -15.25 10.58 15.67
N ALA A 207 -14.07 9.98 15.68
CA ALA A 207 -13.60 9.06 16.71
C ALA A 207 -13.23 9.76 18.03
N MET A 208 -12.95 11.07 17.99
CA MET A 208 -12.60 11.88 19.16
C MET A 208 -13.75 12.74 19.68
N GLN A 209 -14.96 12.59 19.10
CA GLN A 209 -16.15 13.29 19.58
C GLN A 209 -16.70 12.68 20.87
N LEU A 210 -17.44 13.50 21.65
CA LEU A 210 -18.22 13.03 22.79
C LEU A 210 -19.35 12.11 22.30
N GLN A 211 -19.19 10.80 22.51
CA GLN A 211 -20.15 9.78 22.10
C GLN A 211 -20.13 8.59 23.06
N SER A 212 -21.14 7.73 22.97
CA SER A 212 -21.12 6.46 23.71
C SER A 212 -20.12 5.48 23.09
N LYS A 213 -19.60 4.55 23.90
CA LYS A 213 -18.74 3.46 23.39
C LYS A 213 -19.46 2.61 22.34
N GLU A 214 -20.77 2.42 22.47
CA GLU A 214 -21.59 1.64 21.53
C GLU A 214 -21.68 2.33 20.16
N ASP A 215 -21.93 3.65 20.15
CA ASP A 215 -21.96 4.45 18.92
C ASP A 215 -20.60 4.47 18.21
N PHE A 216 -19.52 4.57 18.98
CA PHE A 216 -18.15 4.48 18.45
C PHE A 216 -17.90 3.13 17.79
N ILE A 217 -18.20 2.02 18.47
CA ILE A 217 -17.99 0.67 17.93
C ILE A 217 -18.76 0.51 16.63
N LYS A 218 -20.02 0.94 16.60
CA LYS A 218 -20.83 0.90 15.39
C LYS A 218 -20.18 1.70 14.27
N SER A 219 -19.77 2.93 14.54
CA SER A 219 -19.21 3.84 13.54
C SER A 219 -17.91 3.30 12.92
N VAL A 220 -17.00 2.78 13.76
CA VAL A 220 -15.69 2.28 13.32
C VAL A 220 -15.77 0.90 12.63
N THR A 221 -16.81 0.10 12.91
CA THR A 221 -16.95 -1.26 12.34
C THR A 221 -17.89 -1.36 11.14
N SER A 222 -18.56 -0.25 10.79
CA SER A 222 -19.47 -0.15 9.64
C SER A 222 -18.73 0.25 8.36
N ASP A 223 -19.13 -0.35 7.24
CA ASP A 223 -18.61 -0.08 5.89
C ASP A 223 -17.08 -0.21 5.76
N LEU A 224 -16.50 -1.14 6.52
CA LEU A 224 -15.13 -1.58 6.30
C LEU A 224 -15.09 -2.46 5.05
N SER A 225 -14.25 -2.09 4.08
CA SER A 225 -13.91 -2.99 2.98
C SER A 225 -13.08 -4.17 3.49
N GLU A 226 -13.18 -5.31 2.83
CA GLU A 226 -12.30 -6.44 3.11
C GLU A 226 -10.82 -6.00 3.05
N PRO A 227 -9.97 -6.44 4.00
CA PRO A 227 -8.56 -6.12 3.96
C PRO A 227 -7.90 -6.80 2.76
N PRO A 228 -6.89 -6.16 2.12
CA PRO A 228 -6.13 -6.81 1.06
C PRO A 228 -5.57 -8.18 1.51
N PRO A 229 -5.61 -9.23 0.66
CA PRO A 229 -5.24 -10.58 1.06
C PRO A 229 -3.83 -10.69 1.67
N TYR A 230 -2.90 -9.90 1.15
CA TYR A 230 -1.50 -9.90 1.58
C TYR A 230 -1.27 -9.30 2.97
N PHE A 231 -2.26 -8.61 3.55
CA PHE A 231 -2.09 -7.95 4.85
C PHE A 231 -1.71 -8.94 5.95
N SER A 232 -2.38 -10.09 5.97
CA SER A 232 -2.10 -11.18 6.91
C SER A 232 -0.69 -11.78 6.72
N ILE A 233 -0.21 -11.80 5.48
CA ILE A 233 1.11 -12.32 5.12
C ILE A 233 2.20 -11.36 5.62
N ASN A 234 2.07 -10.07 5.33
CA ASN A 234 3.04 -9.06 5.75
C ASN A 234 3.11 -8.90 7.27
N ALA A 235 1.97 -8.86 7.96
CA ALA A 235 1.95 -8.83 9.43
C ALA A 235 2.68 -10.06 10.01
N LYS A 236 2.51 -11.24 9.39
CA LYS A 236 3.25 -12.45 9.78
C LYS A 236 4.75 -12.32 9.50
N ILE A 237 5.15 -11.82 8.32
CA ILE A 237 6.56 -11.60 7.95
C ILE A 237 7.22 -10.61 8.93
N ASN A 238 6.56 -9.49 9.24
CA ASN A 238 7.06 -8.49 10.20
C ASN A 238 7.20 -9.04 11.62
N LYS A 239 6.44 -10.08 11.97
CA LYS A 239 6.50 -10.74 13.27
C LYS A 239 7.55 -11.85 13.35
N GLU A 240 7.68 -12.63 12.27
CA GLU A 240 8.57 -13.79 12.20
C GLU A 240 10.00 -13.40 11.79
N GLY A 241 10.17 -12.23 11.17
CA GLY A 241 11.41 -11.77 10.58
C GLY A 241 11.55 -12.18 9.10
N TYR A 242 12.47 -11.51 8.41
CA TYR A 242 12.63 -11.60 6.96
C TYR A 242 14.10 -11.57 6.53
N SER A 243 14.35 -11.92 5.27
CA SER A 243 15.71 -11.87 4.70
C SER A 243 16.18 -10.42 4.56
N ASN A 244 17.47 -10.19 4.83
CA ASN A 244 18.13 -8.92 4.53
C ASN A 244 18.03 -8.58 3.03
N LEU A 245 17.87 -7.29 2.73
CA LEU A 245 17.62 -6.80 1.37
C LEU A 245 18.78 -7.11 0.40
N ASP A 246 20.03 -7.09 0.86
CA ASP A 246 21.20 -7.43 0.03
C ASP A 246 21.18 -8.90 -0.42
N ASN A 247 20.69 -9.80 0.44
CA ASN A 247 20.53 -11.21 0.09
C ASN A 247 19.45 -11.37 -1.00
N ILE A 248 18.34 -10.64 -0.89
CA ILE A 248 17.29 -10.63 -1.92
C ILE A 248 17.88 -10.09 -3.23
N LYS A 249 18.50 -8.90 -3.21
CA LYS A 249 19.12 -8.29 -4.40
C LYS A 249 20.11 -9.23 -5.08
N SER A 250 21.02 -9.86 -4.33
CA SER A 250 22.01 -10.79 -4.90
C SER A 250 21.41 -12.02 -5.59
N LYS A 251 20.24 -12.51 -5.12
CA LYS A 251 19.52 -13.61 -5.75
C LYS A 251 18.67 -13.17 -6.94
N SER A 252 18.06 -11.98 -6.83
CA SER A 252 17.05 -11.48 -7.75
C SER A 252 17.60 -10.69 -8.93
N LEU A 253 18.70 -9.97 -8.75
CA LEU A 253 19.35 -9.17 -9.80
C LEU A 253 20.24 -10.03 -10.70
N ARG A 254 19.67 -11.13 -11.19
CA ARG A 254 20.32 -12.05 -12.14
C ARG A 254 19.84 -11.75 -13.57
N PRO A 255 20.73 -11.28 -14.46
CA PRO A 255 20.39 -11.11 -15.88
C PRO A 255 20.33 -12.47 -16.59
N LEU A 256 19.15 -12.83 -17.08
CA LEU A 256 18.89 -14.07 -17.81
C LEU A 256 19.06 -13.84 -19.31
N THR A 257 19.59 -14.85 -20.00
CA THR A 257 19.49 -14.96 -21.46
C THR A 257 18.07 -15.28 -21.89
N LEU A 258 17.73 -15.09 -23.18
CA LEU A 258 16.41 -15.43 -23.71
C LEU A 258 16.05 -16.90 -23.45
N GLU A 259 16.99 -17.83 -23.67
CA GLU A 259 16.78 -19.27 -23.46
C GLU A 259 16.52 -19.60 -21.98
N GLU A 260 17.34 -19.07 -21.06
CA GLU A 260 17.11 -19.26 -19.62
C GLU A 260 15.78 -18.66 -19.16
N PHE A 261 15.38 -17.53 -19.74
CA PHE A 261 14.11 -16.87 -19.42
C PHE A 261 12.93 -17.74 -19.87
N LYS A 262 12.94 -18.23 -21.13
CA LYS A 262 11.91 -19.13 -21.67
C LYS A 262 11.83 -20.45 -20.89
N GLU A 263 12.96 -21.03 -20.50
CA GLU A 263 12.98 -22.23 -19.65
C GLU A 263 12.26 -21.98 -18.30
N LYS A 264 12.50 -20.83 -17.68
CA LYS A 264 11.86 -20.47 -16.40
C LYS A 264 10.37 -20.14 -16.54
N ILE A 265 9.92 -19.56 -17.65
CA ILE A 265 8.48 -19.38 -17.95
C ILE A 265 7.78 -20.74 -17.91
N ASN A 266 8.35 -21.74 -18.60
CA ASN A 266 7.81 -23.11 -18.63
C ASN A 266 7.83 -23.80 -17.25
N GLY A 267 8.64 -23.30 -16.31
CA GLY A 267 8.74 -23.74 -14.93
C GLY A 267 7.69 -23.15 -13.97
N ASN A 268 6.56 -22.61 -14.48
CA ASN A 268 5.48 -21.99 -13.69
C ASN A 268 5.88 -20.68 -12.98
N ALA A 269 6.84 -19.94 -13.55
CA ALA A 269 7.15 -18.59 -13.09
C ALA A 269 6.16 -17.57 -13.67
N ILE A 270 5.80 -16.56 -12.88
CA ILE A 270 5.03 -15.41 -13.36
C ILE A 270 5.98 -14.45 -14.06
N VAL A 271 5.60 -14.00 -15.25
CA VAL A 271 6.28 -12.89 -15.92
C VAL A 271 5.60 -11.60 -15.49
N LEU A 272 6.29 -10.80 -14.69
CA LEU A 272 5.84 -9.46 -14.29
C LEU A 272 6.52 -8.42 -15.17
N ASP A 273 5.72 -7.66 -15.92
CA ASP A 273 6.17 -6.51 -16.69
C ASP A 273 5.90 -5.22 -15.92
N THR A 274 6.98 -4.48 -15.67
CA THR A 274 7.00 -3.26 -14.84
C THR A 274 7.32 -2.01 -15.64
N ARG A 275 7.37 -2.12 -16.99
CA ARG A 275 7.60 -1.01 -17.91
C ARG A 275 6.49 0.06 -17.80
N ASN A 276 6.62 1.13 -18.57
CA ASN A 276 5.53 2.09 -18.75
C ASN A 276 4.28 1.40 -19.32
N ALA A 277 3.10 1.86 -18.91
CA ALA A 277 1.81 1.37 -19.40
C ALA A 277 1.71 1.47 -20.94
N GLU A 278 2.20 2.57 -21.52
CA GLU A 278 2.18 2.77 -22.98
C GLU A 278 3.12 1.80 -23.72
N ASP A 279 4.31 1.55 -23.17
CA ASP A 279 5.24 0.59 -23.75
C ASP A 279 4.70 -0.85 -23.66
N PHE A 280 3.98 -1.15 -22.57
CA PHE A 280 3.32 -2.44 -22.40
C PHE A 280 2.18 -2.61 -23.40
N THR A 281 1.27 -1.64 -23.53
CA THR A 281 0.11 -1.76 -24.41
C THR A 281 0.51 -1.88 -25.89
N ASN A 282 1.60 -1.24 -26.29
CA ASN A 282 2.17 -1.32 -27.65
C ASN A 282 2.89 -2.66 -27.95
N GLY A 283 3.17 -3.47 -26.94
CA GLY A 283 3.79 -4.78 -27.12
C GLY A 283 4.30 -5.38 -25.83
N PHE A 284 3.93 -6.62 -25.55
CA PHE A 284 4.39 -7.37 -24.37
C PHE A 284 4.53 -8.87 -24.64
N ILE A 285 5.16 -9.58 -23.71
CA ILE A 285 5.34 -11.04 -23.79
C ILE A 285 3.99 -11.71 -23.47
N PRO A 286 3.43 -12.56 -24.36
CA PRO A 286 2.15 -13.22 -24.11
C PRO A 286 2.11 -13.92 -22.74
N GLY A 287 1.04 -13.69 -21.99
CA GLY A 287 0.88 -14.21 -20.64
C GLY A 287 1.61 -13.43 -19.53
N SER A 288 2.30 -12.32 -19.82
CA SER A 288 2.84 -11.44 -18.77
C SER A 288 1.74 -10.63 -18.10
N LEU A 289 1.90 -10.41 -16.79
CA LEU A 289 1.07 -9.50 -16.01
C LEU A 289 1.73 -8.12 -15.97
N PHE A 290 0.96 -7.06 -16.19
CA PHE A 290 1.44 -5.69 -16.07
C PHE A 290 1.21 -5.14 -14.67
N ILE A 291 2.26 -4.63 -14.02
CA ILE A 291 2.13 -3.70 -12.88
C ILE A 291 3.28 -2.69 -13.02
N GLY A 292 3.01 -1.53 -13.62
CA GLY A 292 4.04 -0.52 -13.89
C GLY A 292 4.58 0.17 -12.63
N LEU A 293 5.85 0.58 -12.65
CA LEU A 293 6.47 1.30 -11.53
C LEU A 293 5.86 2.70 -11.28
N LYS A 294 5.29 3.33 -12.32
CA LYS A 294 4.63 4.63 -12.26
C LYS A 294 3.19 4.49 -11.75
N GLY A 295 3.06 4.28 -10.45
CA GLY A 295 1.77 4.14 -9.77
C GLY A 295 1.91 3.48 -8.40
N ARG A 296 0.82 2.92 -7.89
CA ARG A 296 0.77 2.18 -6.61
C ARG A 296 1.32 0.75 -6.77
N PHE A 297 2.52 0.62 -7.36
CA PHE A 297 3.14 -0.65 -7.74
C PHE A 297 3.15 -1.68 -6.61
N ALA A 298 3.68 -1.31 -5.43
CA ALA A 298 3.84 -2.24 -4.32
C ALA A 298 2.50 -2.75 -3.79
N GLU A 299 1.51 -1.86 -3.64
CA GLU A 299 0.16 -2.24 -3.22
C GLU A 299 -0.49 -3.20 -4.24
N TRP A 300 -0.48 -2.87 -5.53
CA TRP A 300 -1.06 -3.74 -6.56
C TRP A 300 -0.31 -5.07 -6.70
N ALA A 301 1.01 -5.06 -6.52
CA ALA A 301 1.80 -6.29 -6.45
C ALA A 301 1.32 -7.16 -5.28
N GLY A 302 1.14 -6.59 -4.08
CA GLY A 302 0.62 -7.32 -2.93
C GLY A 302 -0.80 -7.86 -3.14
N ILE A 303 -1.68 -7.10 -3.81
CA ILE A 303 -3.06 -7.52 -4.07
C ILE A 303 -3.13 -8.63 -5.12
N ILE A 304 -2.34 -8.53 -6.20
CA ILE A 304 -2.54 -9.34 -7.41
C ILE A 304 -1.58 -10.52 -7.49
N LEU A 305 -0.34 -10.36 -7.04
CA LEU A 305 0.68 -11.39 -7.23
C LEU A 305 0.61 -12.46 -6.13
N PRO A 306 0.69 -13.75 -6.49
CA PRO A 306 0.80 -14.81 -5.52
C PRO A 306 2.20 -14.86 -4.91
N PHE A 307 2.27 -15.08 -3.60
CA PHE A 307 3.52 -15.10 -2.82
C PHE A 307 4.30 -16.42 -2.93
N ASP A 308 3.68 -17.49 -3.44
CA ASP A 308 4.24 -18.84 -3.50
C ASP A 308 4.89 -19.18 -4.86
N LYS A 309 4.73 -18.32 -5.87
CA LYS A 309 5.31 -18.54 -7.21
C LYS A 309 6.61 -17.75 -7.43
N PRO A 310 7.58 -18.31 -8.18
CA PRO A 310 8.73 -17.55 -8.62
C PRO A 310 8.32 -16.51 -9.66
N MET A 311 9.06 -15.40 -9.68
CA MET A 311 8.78 -14.27 -10.57
C MET A 311 9.96 -13.98 -11.49
N LEU A 312 9.64 -13.70 -12.75
CA LEU A 312 10.55 -13.21 -13.76
C LEU A 312 10.19 -11.76 -14.08
N LEU A 313 11.20 -10.90 -14.21
CA LEU A 313 10.95 -9.48 -14.45
C LEU A 313 11.23 -9.10 -15.91
N ILE A 314 10.32 -8.31 -16.45
CA ILE A 314 10.55 -7.41 -17.58
C ILE A 314 10.50 -5.98 -17.03
N THR A 315 11.58 -5.22 -17.20
CA THR A 315 11.72 -3.87 -16.67
C THR A 315 12.20 -2.93 -17.77
N GLU A 316 12.08 -1.62 -17.52
CA GLU A 316 12.94 -0.65 -18.19
C GLU A 316 14.40 -0.91 -17.77
N GLU A 317 15.36 -0.64 -18.66
CA GLU A 317 16.79 -0.81 -18.35
C GLU A 317 17.19 0.12 -17.19
N GLY A 318 17.85 -0.44 -16.18
CA GLY A 318 18.27 0.28 -14.97
C GLY A 318 17.19 0.39 -13.89
N LYS A 319 16.01 -0.20 -14.10
CA LYS A 319 14.91 -0.27 -13.12
C LYS A 319 14.80 -1.59 -12.39
N GLU A 320 15.67 -2.56 -12.67
CA GLU A 320 15.67 -3.90 -12.08
C GLU A 320 15.78 -3.85 -10.56
N GLU A 321 16.73 -3.07 -10.03
CA GLU A 321 16.95 -2.93 -8.59
C GLU A 321 15.77 -2.24 -7.90
N GLU A 322 15.24 -1.16 -8.50
CA GLU A 322 14.06 -0.47 -7.97
C GLU A 322 12.85 -1.42 -7.87
N THR A 323 12.61 -2.23 -8.92
CA THR A 323 11.53 -3.22 -8.95
C THR A 323 11.69 -4.24 -7.82
N VAL A 324 12.89 -4.83 -7.66
CA VAL A 324 13.15 -5.82 -6.60
C VAL A 324 12.96 -5.22 -5.20
N ILE A 325 13.46 -4.01 -4.97
CA ILE A 325 13.31 -3.32 -3.66
C ILE A 325 11.84 -3.06 -3.37
N ARG A 326 11.07 -2.55 -4.34
CA ARG A 326 9.64 -2.23 -4.15
C ARG A 326 8.77 -3.48 -4.00
N LEU A 327 9.13 -4.59 -4.63
CA LEU A 327 8.51 -5.91 -4.38
C LEU A 327 8.80 -6.40 -2.96
N ALA A 328 10.05 -6.25 -2.49
CA ALA A 328 10.42 -6.62 -1.13
C ALA A 328 9.67 -5.78 -0.08
N ARG A 329 9.31 -4.51 -0.36
CA ARG A 329 8.50 -3.68 0.54
C ARG A 329 7.14 -4.29 0.88
N VAL A 330 6.63 -5.24 0.08
CA VAL A 330 5.38 -5.96 0.36
C VAL A 330 5.59 -7.48 0.45
N GLY A 331 6.81 -7.92 0.76
CA GLY A 331 7.08 -9.30 1.17
C GLY A 331 7.48 -10.27 0.05
N PHE A 332 7.60 -9.82 -1.21
CA PHE A 332 8.09 -10.68 -2.29
C PHE A 332 9.62 -10.80 -2.26
N GLU A 333 10.12 -12.02 -2.07
CA GLU A 333 11.56 -12.32 -2.10
C GLU A 333 11.94 -13.28 -3.25
N ASN A 334 10.95 -13.93 -3.89
CA ASN A 334 11.17 -15.02 -4.86
C ASN A 334 11.24 -14.52 -6.32
N VAL A 335 12.10 -13.53 -6.58
CA VAL A 335 12.40 -13.10 -7.94
C VAL A 335 13.56 -13.94 -8.49
N ALA A 336 13.31 -14.69 -9.56
CA ALA A 336 14.23 -15.65 -10.17
C ALA A 336 15.20 -15.06 -11.20
N GLY A 337 15.03 -13.78 -11.53
CA GLY A 337 15.87 -13.02 -12.47
C GLY A 337 15.04 -12.10 -13.37
N TYR A 338 15.73 -11.39 -14.26
CA TYR A 338 15.12 -10.50 -15.25
C TYR A 338 15.67 -10.81 -16.65
N LEU A 339 14.89 -10.54 -17.70
CA LEU A 339 15.36 -10.71 -19.08
C LEU A 339 16.40 -9.64 -19.40
N ARG A 340 17.62 -10.05 -19.74
CA ARG A 340 18.67 -9.11 -20.16
C ARG A 340 18.25 -8.39 -21.44
N GLY A 341 18.28 -7.06 -21.42
CA GLY A 341 17.79 -6.22 -22.53
C GLY A 341 16.26 -6.11 -22.60
N GLY A 342 15.55 -6.62 -21.59
CA GLY A 342 14.10 -6.44 -21.42
C GLY A 342 13.28 -6.97 -22.61
N PHE A 343 12.15 -6.33 -22.85
CA PHE A 343 11.22 -6.71 -23.92
C PHE A 343 11.85 -6.62 -25.32
N GLU A 344 12.80 -5.72 -25.55
CA GLU A 344 13.45 -5.59 -26.86
C GLU A 344 14.26 -6.84 -27.23
N THR A 345 14.86 -7.55 -26.27
CA THR A 345 15.51 -8.84 -26.53
C THR A 345 14.52 -9.88 -27.04
N TRP A 346 13.33 -9.95 -26.43
CA TRP A 346 12.26 -10.86 -26.83
C TRP A 346 11.77 -10.54 -28.25
N LYS A 347 11.46 -9.26 -28.50
CA LYS A 347 10.97 -8.77 -29.78
C LYS A 347 11.99 -8.95 -30.91
N ASN A 348 13.27 -8.63 -30.68
CA ASN A 348 14.32 -8.74 -31.69
C ASN A 348 14.67 -10.20 -32.04
N ALA A 349 14.36 -11.15 -31.15
CA ALA A 349 14.47 -12.57 -31.43
C ALA A 349 13.32 -13.11 -32.32
N GLY A 350 12.31 -12.28 -32.62
CA GLY A 350 11.16 -12.69 -33.42
C GLY A 350 10.18 -13.60 -32.68
N GLU A 351 10.19 -13.57 -31.35
CA GLU A 351 9.22 -14.28 -30.52
C GLU A 351 7.84 -13.61 -30.59
N ASP A 352 6.78 -14.37 -30.31
CA ASP A 352 5.41 -13.88 -30.34
C ASP A 352 5.21 -12.74 -29.33
N ILE A 353 4.47 -11.71 -29.74
CA ILE A 353 4.08 -10.58 -28.89
C ILE A 353 2.56 -10.45 -28.85
N ASP A 354 2.05 -9.89 -27.76
CA ASP A 354 0.65 -9.48 -27.64
C ASP A 354 0.58 -7.96 -27.42
N LEU A 355 -0.61 -7.40 -27.60
CA LEU A 355 -0.89 -5.97 -27.55
C LEU A 355 -2.25 -5.69 -26.91
N VAL A 356 -2.36 -4.52 -26.27
CA VAL A 356 -3.62 -3.98 -25.75
C VAL A 356 -3.92 -2.72 -26.54
N ILE A 357 -4.91 -2.79 -27.42
CA ILE A 357 -5.34 -1.62 -28.19
C ILE A 357 -5.83 -0.56 -27.20
N SER A 358 -5.26 0.64 -27.26
CA SER A 358 -5.75 1.78 -26.50
C SER A 358 -6.57 2.68 -27.42
N VAL A 359 -7.73 3.12 -26.92
CA VAL A 359 -8.65 4.01 -27.63
C VAL A 359 -8.91 5.25 -26.79
N ASP A 360 -9.19 6.36 -27.44
CA ASP A 360 -9.58 7.59 -26.75
C ASP A 360 -11.06 7.59 -26.36
N ALA A 361 -11.44 8.48 -25.46
CA ALA A 361 -12.82 8.53 -24.95
C ALA A 361 -13.84 8.94 -26.03
N ASP A 362 -13.43 9.71 -27.04
CA ASP A 362 -14.25 10.07 -28.19
C ASP A 362 -14.47 8.88 -29.14
N GLU A 363 -13.47 8.02 -29.33
CA GLU A 363 -13.64 6.75 -30.06
C GLU A 363 -14.65 5.84 -29.35
N LEU A 364 -14.55 5.69 -28.03
CA LEU A 364 -15.58 4.99 -27.24
C LEU A 364 -16.98 5.61 -27.45
N ALA A 365 -17.09 6.93 -27.45
CA ALA A 365 -18.36 7.63 -27.68
C ALA A 365 -18.94 7.34 -29.08
N MET A 366 -18.07 7.21 -30.09
CA MET A 366 -18.48 6.85 -31.45
C MET A 366 -18.90 5.38 -31.55
N ASP A 367 -18.27 4.48 -30.81
CA ASP A 367 -18.54 3.03 -30.93
C ASP A 367 -19.81 2.58 -30.18
N ILE A 368 -20.10 3.14 -29.00
CA ILE A 368 -21.27 2.81 -28.17
C ILE A 368 -22.59 2.71 -28.97
N PRO A 369 -22.98 3.67 -29.83
CA PRO A 369 -24.26 3.60 -30.55
C PRO A 369 -24.30 2.59 -31.69
N PHE A 370 -23.15 2.08 -32.17
CA PHE A 370 -23.07 1.24 -33.37
C PHE A 370 -22.60 -0.20 -33.11
N ASP A 371 -22.03 -0.47 -31.94
CA ASP A 371 -21.57 -1.82 -31.57
C ASP A 371 -22.47 -2.43 -30.49
N SER A 372 -23.38 -3.30 -30.92
CA SER A 372 -24.30 -4.01 -30.03
C SER A 372 -23.63 -5.07 -29.16
N ARG A 373 -22.33 -5.35 -29.35
CA ARG A 373 -21.53 -6.27 -28.53
C ARG A 373 -20.52 -5.54 -27.65
N LEU A 374 -20.54 -4.22 -27.64
CA LEU A 374 -19.67 -3.41 -26.80
C LEU A 374 -20.10 -3.53 -25.34
N THR A 375 -19.13 -3.86 -24.48
CA THR A 375 -19.28 -3.89 -23.02
C THR A 375 -18.26 -2.95 -22.40
N VAL A 376 -18.74 -1.95 -21.67
CA VAL A 376 -17.86 -1.09 -20.86
C VAL A 376 -17.60 -1.76 -19.52
N VAL A 377 -16.34 -1.97 -19.18
CA VAL A 377 -15.89 -2.57 -17.92
C VAL A 377 -15.17 -1.50 -17.10
N ASP A 378 -15.79 -1.10 -15.98
CA ASP A 378 -15.21 -0.15 -15.04
C ASP A 378 -14.50 -0.91 -13.91
N VAL A 379 -13.17 -0.75 -13.81
CA VAL A 379 -12.36 -1.44 -12.80
C VAL A 379 -12.03 -0.58 -11.57
N ARG A 380 -12.75 0.54 -11.40
CA ARG A 380 -12.67 1.37 -10.19
C ARG A 380 -13.37 0.69 -9.00
N ARG A 381 -13.10 1.20 -7.79
CA ARG A 381 -13.77 0.75 -6.57
C ARG A 381 -15.26 1.08 -6.63
N MET A 382 -16.07 0.32 -5.90
CA MET A 382 -17.54 0.47 -5.87
C MET A 382 -17.99 1.91 -5.58
N ASN A 383 -17.33 2.61 -4.64
CA ASN A 383 -17.66 3.99 -4.30
C ASN A 383 -17.35 4.96 -5.45
N GLU A 384 -16.21 4.79 -6.14
CA GLU A 384 -15.86 5.59 -7.33
C GLU A 384 -16.87 5.37 -8.47
N PHE A 385 -17.33 4.12 -8.66
CA PHE A 385 -18.33 3.76 -9.67
C PHE A 385 -19.68 4.40 -9.35
N ALA A 386 -20.13 4.29 -8.11
CA ALA A 386 -21.42 4.80 -7.69
C ALA A 386 -21.54 6.34 -7.72
N GLU A 387 -20.43 7.06 -7.51
CA GLU A 387 -20.36 8.53 -7.68
C GLU A 387 -20.61 8.99 -9.13
N GLY A 388 -20.38 8.09 -10.10
CA GLY A 388 -20.75 8.24 -11.50
C GLY A 388 -19.99 7.28 -12.41
N HIS A 389 -20.67 6.69 -13.38
CA HIS A 389 -20.13 5.72 -14.35
C HIS A 389 -20.86 5.80 -15.70
N VAL A 390 -20.38 5.08 -16.72
CA VAL A 390 -21.03 4.99 -18.04
C VAL A 390 -22.32 4.17 -17.92
N GLU A 391 -23.41 4.62 -18.56
CA GLU A 391 -24.70 3.90 -18.57
C GLU A 391 -24.50 2.43 -19.03
N ASN A 392 -25.04 1.48 -18.27
CA ASN A 392 -24.89 0.03 -18.49
C ASN A 392 -23.47 -0.55 -18.37
N ALA A 393 -22.49 0.19 -17.81
CA ALA A 393 -21.17 -0.37 -17.54
C ALA A 393 -21.23 -1.47 -16.46
N ILE A 394 -20.40 -2.49 -16.62
CA ILE A 394 -20.19 -3.53 -15.60
C ILE A 394 -19.06 -3.06 -14.68
N ASN A 395 -19.31 -2.96 -13.37
CA ASN A 395 -18.26 -2.70 -12.40
C ASN A 395 -17.62 -4.01 -11.94
N ILE A 396 -16.33 -4.18 -12.23
CA ILE A 396 -15.51 -5.27 -11.72
C ILE A 396 -14.25 -4.64 -11.11
N PRO A 397 -14.25 -4.24 -9.82
CA PRO A 397 -13.08 -3.64 -9.20
C PRO A 397 -11.83 -4.48 -9.43
N LEU A 398 -10.70 -3.84 -9.72
CA LEU A 398 -9.46 -4.56 -10.09
C LEU A 398 -9.03 -5.60 -9.04
N ASN A 399 -9.26 -5.36 -7.76
CA ASN A 399 -8.97 -6.31 -6.68
C ASN A 399 -9.82 -7.58 -6.74
N ASP A 400 -11.00 -7.53 -7.36
CA ASP A 400 -11.90 -8.67 -7.49
C ASP A 400 -11.60 -9.50 -8.75
N MET A 401 -10.89 -8.92 -9.73
CA MET A 401 -10.50 -9.59 -10.97
C MET A 401 -9.47 -10.71 -10.77
N ILE A 402 -8.88 -10.85 -9.58
CA ILE A 402 -8.03 -12.00 -9.25
C ILE A 402 -8.85 -13.29 -9.08
N ASP A 403 -10.15 -13.16 -8.78
CA ASP A 403 -11.09 -14.26 -8.74
C ASP A 403 -11.70 -14.48 -10.13
N VAL A 404 -11.38 -15.62 -10.74
CA VAL A 404 -11.86 -16.00 -12.07
C VAL A 404 -13.39 -16.03 -12.13
N ALA A 405 -14.08 -16.29 -11.01
CA ALA A 405 -15.54 -16.25 -10.96
C ALA A 405 -16.10 -14.84 -11.24
N GLN A 406 -15.38 -13.78 -10.85
CA GLN A 406 -15.77 -12.39 -11.11
C GLN A 406 -15.57 -12.00 -12.57
N ILE A 407 -14.56 -12.59 -13.23
CA ILE A 407 -14.32 -12.38 -14.67
C ILE A 407 -15.31 -13.18 -15.52
N ALA A 408 -15.80 -14.33 -15.04
CA ALA A 408 -16.68 -15.24 -15.78
C ALA A 408 -18.05 -14.65 -16.18
N GLN A 409 -18.39 -13.45 -15.70
CA GLN A 409 -19.57 -12.72 -16.17
C GLN A 409 -19.37 -12.03 -17.53
N LEU A 410 -18.12 -11.94 -18.01
CA LEU A 410 -17.79 -11.45 -19.33
C LEU A 410 -17.91 -12.57 -20.35
N GLU A 411 -18.37 -12.26 -21.56
CA GLU A 411 -18.50 -13.23 -22.65
C GLU A 411 -17.36 -13.03 -23.67
N GLU A 412 -16.82 -14.13 -24.22
CA GLU A 412 -15.65 -14.09 -25.12
C GLU A 412 -15.90 -13.32 -26.44
N ASP A 413 -17.15 -13.21 -26.88
CA ASP A 413 -17.53 -12.54 -28.13
C ASP A 413 -17.86 -11.05 -27.97
N GLN A 414 -17.80 -10.53 -26.74
CA GLN A 414 -17.96 -9.11 -26.44
C GLN A 414 -16.74 -8.29 -26.90
N ASN A 415 -16.98 -7.03 -27.26
CA ASN A 415 -15.95 -6.02 -27.48
C ASN A 415 -15.76 -5.26 -26.16
N LEU A 416 -14.75 -5.64 -25.36
CA LEU A 416 -14.56 -5.05 -24.04
C LEU A 416 -13.86 -3.68 -24.13
N TYR A 417 -14.41 -2.66 -23.47
CA TYR A 417 -13.80 -1.35 -23.29
C TYR A 417 -13.54 -1.14 -21.81
N ILE A 418 -12.29 -1.32 -21.40
CA ILE A 418 -11.89 -1.37 -20.00
C ILE A 418 -11.35 0.00 -19.62
N HIS A 419 -11.84 0.55 -18.52
CA HIS A 419 -11.35 1.81 -18.00
C HIS A 419 -11.26 1.80 -16.47
N CYS A 420 -10.46 2.72 -15.94
CA CYS A 420 -10.46 3.04 -14.53
C CYS A 420 -10.59 4.56 -14.36
N GLN A 421 -10.04 5.15 -13.29
CA GLN A 421 -10.06 6.61 -13.12
C GLN A 421 -9.22 7.35 -14.17
N SER A 422 -7.98 6.89 -14.41
CA SER A 422 -6.97 7.63 -15.20
C SER A 422 -6.13 6.79 -16.18
N GLY A 423 -6.33 5.46 -16.21
CA GLY A 423 -5.66 4.54 -17.14
C GLY A 423 -4.72 3.50 -16.49
N TYR A 424 -4.20 3.73 -15.28
CA TYR A 424 -3.22 2.81 -14.67
C TYR A 424 -3.82 1.43 -14.34
N ARG A 425 -4.95 1.38 -13.62
CA ARG A 425 -5.61 0.12 -13.21
C ARG A 425 -6.19 -0.66 -14.40
N SER A 426 -6.64 0.03 -15.45
CA SER A 426 -7.24 -0.62 -16.61
C SER A 426 -6.21 -1.38 -17.45
N VAL A 427 -4.94 -0.96 -17.49
CA VAL A 427 -3.88 -1.74 -18.15
C VAL A 427 -3.53 -3.00 -17.35
N ILE A 428 -3.53 -2.93 -16.01
CA ILE A 428 -3.39 -4.12 -15.15
C ILE A 428 -4.55 -5.09 -15.42
N ALA A 429 -5.78 -4.61 -15.39
CA ALA A 429 -6.98 -5.40 -15.71
C ALA A 429 -6.91 -6.04 -17.11
N ALA A 430 -6.48 -5.28 -18.12
CA ALA A 430 -6.31 -5.79 -19.47
C ALA A 430 -5.29 -6.94 -19.52
N SER A 431 -4.17 -6.85 -18.79
CA SER A 431 -3.19 -7.93 -18.73
C SER A 431 -3.71 -9.18 -18.01
N LEU A 432 -4.53 -9.03 -16.96
CA LEU A 432 -5.23 -10.16 -16.31
C LEU A 432 -6.21 -10.83 -17.27
N LEU A 433 -7.02 -10.04 -17.99
CA LEU A 433 -7.99 -10.55 -18.95
C LEU A 433 -7.32 -11.27 -20.13
N LYS A 434 -6.21 -10.72 -20.65
CA LYS A 434 -5.38 -11.39 -21.67
C LYS A 434 -4.84 -12.73 -21.19
N GLN A 435 -4.39 -12.82 -19.93
CA GLN A 435 -3.97 -14.10 -19.34
C GLN A 435 -5.10 -15.13 -19.25
N GLN A 436 -6.36 -14.68 -19.08
CA GLN A 436 -7.54 -15.54 -19.06
C GLN A 436 -8.12 -15.84 -20.45
N GLY A 437 -7.49 -15.38 -21.54
CA GLY A 437 -7.91 -15.65 -22.91
C GLY A 437 -8.87 -14.62 -23.52
N TYR A 438 -9.15 -13.50 -22.84
CA TYR A 438 -9.92 -12.41 -23.42
C TYR A 438 -9.02 -11.56 -24.30
N HIS A 439 -9.11 -11.74 -25.62
CA HIS A 439 -8.27 -11.03 -26.58
C HIS A 439 -8.94 -9.80 -27.20
N ASN A 440 -10.28 -9.75 -27.23
CA ASN A 440 -11.05 -8.68 -27.86
C ASN A 440 -11.35 -7.55 -26.86
N LEU A 441 -10.30 -6.87 -26.42
CA LEU A 441 -10.40 -5.79 -25.44
C LEU A 441 -9.62 -4.55 -25.88
N ARG A 442 -10.10 -3.40 -25.41
CA ARG A 442 -9.51 -2.08 -25.57
C ARG A 442 -9.36 -1.41 -24.21
N ASN A 443 -8.24 -0.75 -23.98
CA ASN A 443 -8.06 0.14 -22.85
C ASN A 443 -8.52 1.55 -23.23
N VAL A 444 -9.36 2.19 -22.41
CA VAL A 444 -9.78 3.58 -22.66
C VAL A 444 -8.80 4.54 -22.02
N SER A 445 -8.03 5.24 -22.86
CA SER A 445 -7.00 6.21 -22.47
C SER A 445 -7.59 7.35 -21.64
N GLY A 446 -6.88 7.71 -20.56
CA GLY A 446 -7.32 8.75 -19.62
C GLY A 446 -8.52 8.37 -18.73
N GLY A 447 -9.15 7.21 -18.96
CA GLY A 447 -10.19 6.63 -18.12
C GLY A 447 -11.41 7.53 -17.89
N TRP A 448 -12.06 7.36 -16.73
CA TRP A 448 -13.25 8.10 -16.32
C TRP A 448 -13.06 9.62 -16.38
N LEU A 449 -11.85 10.12 -16.08
CA LEU A 449 -11.54 11.54 -16.17
C LEU A 449 -11.78 12.12 -17.58
N LYS A 450 -11.58 11.32 -18.63
CA LYS A 450 -11.82 11.71 -20.03
C LYS A 450 -13.19 11.29 -20.55
N ILE A 451 -13.68 10.14 -20.10
CA ILE A 451 -15.02 9.65 -20.46
C ILE A 451 -16.10 10.64 -20.02
N LYS A 452 -16.04 11.15 -18.79
CA LYS A 452 -17.05 12.09 -18.27
C LYS A 452 -17.05 13.46 -18.95
N GLU A 453 -16.01 13.78 -19.74
CA GLU A 453 -15.93 15.00 -20.55
C GLU A 453 -16.70 14.85 -21.88
N GLN A 454 -17.01 13.61 -22.30
CA GLN A 454 -17.72 13.31 -23.54
C GLN A 454 -19.22 13.53 -23.38
N LYS A 455 -19.79 14.42 -24.20
CA LYS A 455 -21.22 14.75 -24.16
C LYS A 455 -22.12 13.65 -24.72
N ASP A 456 -21.56 12.82 -25.60
CA ASP A 456 -22.29 11.77 -26.31
C ASP A 456 -22.28 10.43 -25.55
N ILE A 457 -21.53 10.34 -24.44
CA ILE A 457 -21.57 9.20 -23.52
C ILE A 457 -22.58 9.50 -22.42
N LYS A 458 -23.59 8.65 -22.29
CA LYS A 458 -24.53 8.71 -21.17
C LYS A 458 -23.88 8.17 -19.90
N THR A 459 -24.19 8.81 -18.78
CA THR A 459 -23.64 8.44 -17.46
C THR A 459 -24.73 8.30 -16.43
N GLU A 460 -24.55 7.38 -15.50
CA GLU A 460 -25.45 7.12 -14.38
C GLU A 460 -24.74 7.37 -13.04
N LYS A 461 -25.52 7.51 -11.98
CA LYS A 461 -25.07 7.52 -10.59
C LYS A 461 -25.96 6.57 -9.80
N GLU A 462 -25.37 5.80 -8.89
CA GLU A 462 -26.19 4.95 -8.03
C GLU A 462 -26.80 5.81 -6.91
N GLY A 463 -28.13 5.77 -6.78
CA GLY A 463 -28.87 6.60 -5.83
C GLY A 463 -28.66 6.24 -4.36
N THR A 464 -27.91 5.17 -4.07
CA THR A 464 -27.66 4.65 -2.73
C THR A 464 -26.33 3.92 -2.68
N VAL A 465 -25.22 4.65 -2.54
CA VAL A 465 -24.17 4.15 -1.65
C VAL A 465 -24.65 4.52 -0.27
N LEU A 466 -25.08 3.53 0.51
CA LEU A 466 -25.36 3.74 1.92
C LEU A 466 -24.05 4.26 2.55
N ASN A 467 -24.03 5.54 2.90
CA ASN A 467 -22.96 6.19 3.65
C ASN A 467 -22.81 5.59 5.05
#